data_AF-A0A7J4J378-F1
#
_entry.id   AF-A0A7J4J378-F1
#
_cell.length_a   1.000
_cell.length_b   1.000
_cell.length_c   1.000
_cell.angle_alpha   90.00
_cell.angle_beta   90.00
_cell.angle_gamma   90.00
#
_symmetry.space_group_name_H-M   'P 1'
#
loop_
_entity.id
_entity.type
_entity.pdbx_description
1 polymer ?
#
loop_
_entity_poly.entity_id
_entity_poly.type
_entity_poly.pdbx_seq_one_letter_code
_entity_poly.pdbx_strand_id
1 'polypeptide(L)'
;MKRQIAIVLLLALIAISGCNTGQPEKVADEGAKSTAQEPVQPPSQGSSAGDPKATAAPSPEEIDADAALKNTALFETLSSAGILDAAIDVQNGKILIAFDLPGGMDTERAAYFAIGAAANISEGGEEISIEVFSGDNSTVYSVGSQDAKKFISGEMSEEEFGARVRKS
;
A
#
# COMPACT_ATOMS: atom_id res chain seq x y z
N MET A 1 23.00 -30.72 12.04
CA MET A 1 23.68 -30.67 10.73
C MET A 1 22.64 -30.28 9.68
N LYS A 2 22.97 -29.26 8.87
CA LYS A 2 22.45 -28.92 7.53
C LYS A 2 20.92 -28.80 7.33
N ARG A 3 20.51 -27.52 7.32
CA ARG A 3 19.34 -26.95 6.64
C ARG A 3 19.27 -27.45 5.18
N GLN A 4 18.07 -27.77 4.68
CA GLN A 4 17.76 -27.63 3.26
C GLN A 4 16.46 -26.85 3.09
N ILE A 5 16.66 -25.66 2.55
CA ILE A 5 15.67 -24.71 2.05
C ILE A 5 15.31 -25.19 0.66
N ALA A 6 14.02 -25.37 0.37
CA ALA A 6 13.51 -25.54 -0.99
C ALA A 6 12.38 -24.54 -1.20
N ILE A 7 12.79 -23.31 -1.52
CA ILE A 7 11.91 -22.28 -2.08
C ILE A 7 11.73 -22.65 -3.56
N VAL A 8 10.54 -23.11 -3.93
CA VAL A 8 10.17 -23.31 -5.33
C VAL A 8 9.40 -22.07 -5.78
N LEU A 9 10.14 -21.16 -6.42
CA LEU A 9 9.60 -20.02 -7.15
C LEU A 9 8.94 -20.56 -8.43
N LEU A 10 7.61 -20.45 -8.55
CA LEU A 10 6.90 -20.76 -9.78
C LEU A 10 6.46 -19.44 -10.45
N LEU A 11 7.32 -18.89 -11.29
CA LEU A 11 6.99 -17.82 -12.22
C LEU A 11 6.33 -18.43 -13.47
N ALA A 12 5.02 -18.25 -13.61
CA ALA A 12 4.33 -18.51 -14.87
C ALA A 12 4.15 -17.19 -15.63
N LEU A 13 4.99 -16.99 -16.65
CA LEU A 13 4.76 -16.03 -17.72
C LEU A 13 3.50 -16.40 -18.51
N ILE A 14 2.57 -15.45 -18.68
CA ILE A 14 1.64 -15.47 -19.82
C ILE A 14 1.86 -14.20 -20.63
N ALA A 15 2.40 -14.41 -21.82
CA ALA A 15 2.57 -13.42 -22.86
C ALA A 15 1.34 -13.38 -23.78
N ILE A 16 0.80 -12.17 -23.96
CA ILE A 16 0.40 -11.52 -25.21
C ILE A 16 -0.65 -12.22 -26.11
N SER A 17 -1.83 -11.60 -26.15
CA SER A 17 -2.67 -11.36 -27.34
C SER A 17 -3.43 -10.06 -27.03
N GLY A 18 -3.42 -8.97 -27.79
CA GLY A 18 -3.26 -8.79 -29.23
C GLY A 18 -4.43 -7.92 -29.70
N CYS A 19 -4.15 -6.64 -29.95
CA CYS A 19 -4.88 -5.66 -30.80
C CYS A 19 -6.37 -5.33 -30.52
N ASN A 20 -6.66 -4.05 -30.26
CA ASN A 20 -7.46 -3.27 -31.23
C ASN A 20 -7.25 -1.75 -31.07
N THR A 21 -7.06 -1.09 -32.21
CA THR A 21 -6.78 0.33 -32.42
C THR A 21 -8.10 1.08 -32.61
N GLY A 22 -8.35 2.11 -31.80
CA GLY A 22 -9.45 3.06 -32.00
C GLY A 22 -8.94 4.49 -31.84
N GLN A 23 -8.79 5.18 -32.98
CA GLN A 23 -8.29 6.55 -33.13
C GLN A 23 -9.32 7.62 -32.66
N PRO A 24 -8.90 8.91 -32.58
CA PRO A 24 -9.55 9.96 -31.79
C PRO A 24 -10.64 10.72 -32.55
N GLU A 25 -11.64 11.23 -31.82
CA GLU A 25 -12.53 12.28 -32.31
C GLU A 25 -12.01 13.67 -31.91
N LYS A 26 -11.85 14.51 -32.94
CA LYS A 26 -11.69 15.96 -32.87
C LYS A 26 -13.07 16.63 -32.82
N VAL A 27 -13.23 17.62 -31.95
CA VAL A 27 -14.10 18.80 -32.15
C VAL A 27 -13.34 19.95 -31.43
N ALA A 28 -12.73 20.95 -32.08
CA ALA A 28 -13.29 22.16 -32.71
C ALA A 28 -14.29 22.88 -31.77
N ASP A 29 -14.33 24.20 -31.57
CA ASP A 29 -13.57 25.40 -32.00
C ASP A 29 -14.18 26.59 -31.21
N GLU A 30 -13.51 27.74 -31.21
CA GLU A 30 -14.00 29.10 -30.80
C GLU A 30 -14.32 29.33 -29.30
N GLY A 31 -13.91 30.40 -28.65
CA GLY A 31 -13.30 31.66 -29.05
C GLY A 31 -13.76 32.75 -28.07
N ALA A 32 -12.85 33.44 -27.38
CA ALA A 32 -13.15 34.74 -26.77
C ALA A 32 -11.88 35.58 -26.58
N LYS A 33 -11.90 36.71 -27.25
CA LYS A 33 -10.93 37.82 -27.28
C LYS A 33 -10.87 38.58 -25.96
N SER A 34 -9.77 39.35 -25.86
CA SER A 34 -9.64 40.65 -25.17
C SER A 34 -9.20 40.55 -23.70
N THR A 35 -8.22 41.29 -23.18
CA THR A 35 -7.68 42.61 -23.57
C THR A 35 -6.28 42.77 -22.97
N ALA A 36 -5.39 43.46 -23.69
CA ALA A 36 -4.08 43.88 -23.20
C ALA A 36 -4.19 44.97 -22.13
N GLN A 37 -3.29 44.97 -21.15
CA GLN A 37 -2.70 46.19 -20.59
C GLN A 37 -1.34 45.90 -19.94
N GLU A 38 -0.43 46.84 -20.19
CA GLU A 38 1.02 46.83 -19.97
C GLU A 38 1.39 47.48 -18.61
N PRO A 39 2.66 47.79 -18.30
CA PRO A 39 3.40 47.28 -17.14
C PRO A 39 3.42 48.25 -15.94
N VAL A 40 3.47 47.72 -14.72
CA VAL A 40 3.78 48.52 -13.52
C VAL A 40 5.19 48.16 -13.02
N GLN A 41 6.08 49.14 -13.06
CA GLN A 41 7.45 49.07 -12.53
C GLN A 41 7.47 48.89 -10.99
N PRO A 42 8.56 48.34 -10.42
CA PRO A 42 8.66 48.06 -9.00
C PRO A 42 9.12 49.29 -8.21
N PRO A 43 8.66 49.48 -6.95
CA PRO A 43 9.39 50.28 -5.99
C PRO A 43 10.42 49.45 -5.25
N SER A 44 11.66 49.95 -5.26
CA SER A 44 12.82 49.50 -4.51
C SER A 44 12.66 49.68 -2.99
N GLN A 45 13.16 48.67 -2.26
CA GLN A 45 13.86 48.72 -0.97
C GLN A 45 13.18 49.42 0.23
N GLY A 46 12.73 48.58 1.18
CA GLY A 46 12.64 48.90 2.60
C GLY A 46 13.31 47.77 3.40
N SER A 47 14.53 48.01 3.86
CA SER A 47 15.28 47.16 4.78
C SER A 47 14.74 47.34 6.19
N SER A 48 14.34 46.26 6.87
CA SER A 48 14.34 46.20 8.33
C SER A 48 14.54 44.76 8.77
N ALA A 49 15.71 44.53 9.35
CA ALA A 49 16.10 43.28 9.97
C ALA A 49 15.19 43.00 11.18
N GLY A 50 14.40 41.94 11.06
CA GLY A 50 13.95 41.17 12.20
C GLY A 50 14.23 39.72 11.83
N ASP A 51 15.22 39.10 12.46
CA ASP A 51 15.55 37.69 12.27
C ASP A 51 14.27 36.85 12.45
N PRO A 52 13.69 36.26 11.38
CA PRO A 52 12.85 35.10 11.62
C PRO A 52 13.83 34.04 12.09
N LYS A 53 13.85 33.79 13.40
CA LYS A 53 14.37 32.55 13.98
C LYS A 53 13.91 31.45 13.04
N ALA A 54 14.85 30.91 12.27
CA ALA A 54 14.59 29.83 11.35
C ALA A 54 14.06 28.69 12.20
N THR A 55 12.74 28.56 12.25
CA THR A 55 12.11 27.30 12.60
C THR A 55 12.69 26.36 11.57
N ALA A 56 13.62 25.52 12.02
CA ALA A 56 14.21 24.49 11.19
C ALA A 56 13.06 23.86 10.39
N ALA A 57 13.18 23.93 9.06
CA ALA A 57 12.31 23.14 8.19
C ALA A 57 12.29 21.72 8.78
N PRO A 58 11.12 21.05 8.83
CA PRO A 58 11.10 19.66 9.26
C PRO A 58 12.19 18.94 8.45
N SER A 59 13.18 18.41 9.19
CA SER A 59 14.24 17.60 8.60
C SER A 59 13.53 16.53 7.77
N PRO A 60 13.95 16.26 6.53
CA PRO A 60 13.30 15.26 5.70
C PRO A 60 13.17 13.99 6.54
N GLU A 61 11.92 13.57 6.76
CA GLU A 61 11.61 12.34 7.49
C GLU A 61 12.49 11.26 6.91
N GLU A 62 13.42 10.72 7.71
CA GLU A 62 14.26 9.61 7.28
C GLU A 62 13.30 8.46 7.00
N ILE A 63 13.02 8.23 5.72
CA ILE A 63 12.27 7.06 5.28
C ILE A 63 13.09 5.87 5.74
N ASP A 64 12.51 5.07 6.64
CA ASP A 64 13.11 3.80 7.04
C ASP A 64 13.21 2.92 5.79
N ALA A 65 14.43 2.76 5.29
CA ALA A 65 14.70 2.02 4.08
C ALA A 65 14.27 0.55 4.19
N ASP A 66 14.29 -0.02 5.41
CA ASP A 66 13.83 -1.38 5.64
C ASP A 66 12.30 -1.47 5.55
N ALA A 67 11.58 -0.52 6.16
CA ALA A 67 10.12 -0.42 6.04
C ALA A 67 9.69 -0.24 4.57
N ALA A 68 10.40 0.58 3.80
CA ALA A 68 10.11 0.77 2.37
C ALA A 68 10.29 -0.53 1.56
N LEU A 69 11.32 -1.32 1.85
CA LEU A 69 11.54 -2.63 1.21
C LEU A 69 10.45 -3.63 1.61
N LYS A 70 10.06 -3.66 2.89
CA LYS A 70 8.97 -4.50 3.41
C LYS A 70 7.62 -4.15 2.78
N ASN A 71 7.30 -2.86 2.66
CA ASN A 71 6.09 -2.38 1.97
C ASN A 71 6.07 -2.86 0.50
N THR A 72 7.19 -2.72 -0.20
CA THR A 72 7.32 -3.16 -1.60
C THR A 72 7.11 -4.66 -1.75
N ALA A 73 7.77 -5.47 -0.91
CA ALA A 73 7.65 -6.92 -0.95
C ALA A 73 6.21 -7.41 -0.65
N LEU A 74 5.53 -6.75 0.28
CA LEU A 74 4.11 -7.02 0.53
C LEU A 74 3.24 -6.67 -0.66
N PHE A 75 3.46 -5.50 -1.26
CA PHE A 75 2.68 -5.07 -2.42
C PHE A 75 2.83 -6.05 -3.58
N GLU A 76 4.06 -6.51 -3.88
CA GLU A 76 4.31 -7.51 -4.92
C GLU A 76 3.61 -8.83 -4.63
N THR A 77 3.62 -9.27 -3.37
CA THR A 77 2.93 -10.50 -2.93
C THR A 77 1.42 -10.38 -3.10
N LEU A 78 0.82 -9.28 -2.65
CA LEU A 78 -0.62 -9.01 -2.81
C LEU A 78 -1.03 -8.89 -4.28
N SER A 79 -0.22 -8.19 -5.07
CA SER A 79 -0.45 -8.03 -6.51
C SER A 79 -0.45 -9.37 -7.24
N SER A 80 0.43 -10.29 -6.86
CA SER A 80 0.48 -11.64 -7.44
C SER A 80 -0.80 -12.46 -7.22
N ALA A 81 -1.60 -12.11 -6.20
CA ALA A 81 -2.90 -12.70 -5.89
C ALA A 81 -4.09 -11.91 -6.48
N GLY A 82 -3.82 -10.86 -7.26
CA GLY A 82 -4.85 -10.02 -7.88
C GLY A 82 -5.33 -8.85 -7.02
N ILE A 83 -4.68 -8.56 -5.89
CA ILE A 83 -4.94 -7.37 -5.07
C ILE A 83 -3.98 -6.27 -5.55
N LEU A 84 -4.41 -5.49 -6.53
CA LEU A 84 -3.53 -4.56 -7.26
C LEU A 84 -3.43 -3.16 -6.63
N ASP A 85 -4.44 -2.77 -5.85
CA ASP A 85 -4.57 -1.43 -5.28
C ASP A 85 -4.52 -1.48 -3.74
N ALA A 86 -3.45 -2.09 -3.20
CA ALA A 86 -3.23 -2.16 -1.77
C ALA A 86 -2.44 -0.97 -1.24
N ALA A 87 -2.96 -0.29 -0.22
CA ALA A 87 -2.21 0.61 0.63
C ALA A 87 -1.53 -0.19 1.75
N ILE A 88 -0.21 -0.05 1.88
CA ILE A 88 0.60 -0.80 2.85
C ILE A 88 1.45 0.16 3.66
N ASP A 89 1.45 -0.03 4.97
CA ASP A 89 2.25 0.73 5.90
C ASP A 89 2.79 -0.18 7.01
N VAL A 90 4.07 -0.54 6.88
CA VAL A 90 4.83 -1.29 7.88
C VAL A 90 5.53 -0.30 8.81
N GLN A 91 5.18 -0.35 10.09
CA GLN A 91 5.76 0.46 11.14
C GLN A 91 6.28 -0.42 12.28
N ASN A 92 7.07 0.19 13.17
CA ASN A 92 7.51 -0.48 14.40
C ASN A 92 6.30 -0.92 15.25
N GLY A 93 6.07 -2.23 15.30
CA GLY A 93 5.01 -2.85 16.11
C GLY A 93 3.65 -2.97 15.42
N LYS A 94 3.48 -2.51 14.18
CA LYS A 94 2.21 -2.65 13.44
C LYS A 94 2.42 -2.78 11.94
N ILE A 95 1.66 -3.66 11.30
CA ILE A 95 1.55 -3.75 9.84
C ILE A 95 0.11 -3.43 9.47
N LEU A 96 -0.07 -2.39 8.64
CA LEU A 96 -1.36 -1.98 8.11
C LEU A 96 -1.43 -2.32 6.62
N ILE A 97 -2.52 -2.96 6.22
CA ILE A 97 -2.81 -3.22 4.81
C ILE A 97 -4.28 -2.87 4.59
N ALA A 98 -4.56 -2.10 3.54
CA ALA A 98 -5.91 -1.74 3.16
C ALA A 98 -6.09 -1.93 1.65
N PHE A 99 -7.17 -2.58 1.21
CA PHE A 99 -7.41 -2.84 -0.21
C PHE A 99 -8.88 -3.06 -0.56
N ASP A 100 -9.22 -2.82 -1.82
CA ASP A 100 -10.51 -3.19 -2.40
C ASP A 100 -10.58 -4.69 -2.70
N LEU A 101 -11.66 -5.35 -2.27
CA LEU A 101 -11.89 -6.77 -2.47
C LEU A 101 -11.92 -7.11 -3.97
N PRO A 102 -11.00 -7.97 -4.45
CA PRO A 102 -11.02 -8.38 -5.85
C PRO A 102 -12.33 -9.11 -6.20
N GLY A 103 -12.84 -8.87 -7.40
CA GLY A 103 -14.08 -9.48 -7.87
C GLY A 103 -14.03 -11.02 -7.80
N GLY A 104 -15.05 -11.61 -7.17
CA GLY A 104 -15.17 -13.07 -7.03
C GLY A 104 -14.36 -13.68 -5.89
N MET A 105 -13.69 -12.86 -5.08
CA MET A 105 -12.99 -13.30 -3.86
C MET A 105 -13.91 -13.18 -2.64
N ASP A 106 -13.76 -14.11 -1.71
CA ASP A 106 -14.38 -14.02 -0.39
C ASP A 106 -13.56 -13.08 0.52
N THR A 107 -14.24 -12.22 1.29
CA THR A 107 -13.60 -11.20 2.12
C THR A 107 -12.66 -11.81 3.17
N GLU A 108 -13.08 -12.89 3.82
CA GLU A 108 -12.28 -13.54 4.87
C GLU A 108 -11.05 -14.21 4.25
N ARG A 109 -11.21 -14.89 3.11
CA ARG A 109 -10.07 -15.47 2.38
C ARG A 109 -9.07 -14.42 1.91
N ALA A 110 -9.55 -13.29 1.41
CA ALA A 110 -8.69 -12.17 1.02
C ALA A 110 -7.90 -11.63 2.22
N ALA A 111 -8.59 -11.44 3.35
CA ALA A 111 -7.98 -10.99 4.59
C ALA A 111 -6.93 -11.99 5.11
N TYR A 112 -7.24 -13.29 5.14
CA TYR A 112 -6.31 -14.32 5.62
C TYR A 112 -5.09 -14.47 4.72
N PHE A 113 -5.27 -14.32 3.40
CA PHE A 113 -4.14 -14.24 2.48
C PHE A 113 -3.23 -13.06 2.82
N ALA A 114 -3.79 -11.86 3.01
CA ALA A 114 -3.03 -10.67 3.34
C ALA A 114 -2.36 -10.75 4.72
N ILE A 115 -3.02 -11.35 5.72
CA ILE A 115 -2.41 -11.68 7.01
C ILE A 115 -1.22 -12.62 6.82
N GLY A 116 -1.37 -13.65 5.98
CA GLY A 116 -0.30 -14.59 5.65
C GLY A 116 0.92 -13.89 5.04
N ALA A 117 0.68 -13.00 4.07
CA ALA A 117 1.71 -12.18 3.45
C ALA A 117 2.43 -11.29 4.50
N ALA A 118 1.68 -10.58 5.35
CA ALA A 118 2.21 -9.74 6.43
C ALA A 118 3.03 -10.53 7.45
N ALA A 119 2.58 -11.72 7.83
CA ALA A 119 3.27 -12.56 8.80
C ALA A 119 4.64 -13.04 8.29
N ASN A 120 4.81 -13.23 6.98
CA ASN A 120 6.08 -13.65 6.38
C ASN A 120 7.18 -12.58 6.45
N ILE A 121 6.81 -11.29 6.44
CA ILE A 121 7.78 -10.19 6.52
C ILE A 121 7.97 -9.63 7.94
N SER A 122 7.07 -10.00 8.84
CA SER A 122 7.11 -9.61 10.25
C SER A 122 8.32 -10.25 10.96
N GLU A 123 8.91 -9.55 11.91
CA GLU A 123 9.98 -10.07 12.77
C GLU A 123 9.42 -10.76 14.02
N GLY A 124 8.16 -10.49 14.36
CA GLY A 124 7.43 -11.09 15.46
C GLY A 124 7.27 -10.10 16.61
N GLY A 125 6.02 -9.79 16.94
CA GLY A 125 5.67 -8.80 17.97
C GLY A 125 4.75 -7.68 17.47
N GLU A 126 4.55 -7.59 16.16
CA GLU A 126 3.66 -6.65 15.51
C GLU A 126 2.20 -7.11 15.56
N GLU A 127 1.27 -6.16 15.64
CA GLU A 127 -0.13 -6.40 15.28
C GLU A 127 -0.29 -6.23 13.76
N ILE A 128 -0.88 -7.22 13.10
CA ILE A 128 -1.26 -7.15 11.69
C ILE A 128 -2.71 -6.71 11.63
N SER A 129 -3.01 -5.66 10.87
CA SER A 129 -4.36 -5.17 10.65
C SER A 129 -4.64 -5.04 9.16
N ILE A 130 -5.66 -5.74 8.69
CA ILE A 130 -6.11 -5.76 7.30
C ILE A 130 -7.48 -5.11 7.21
N GLU A 131 -7.62 -4.04 6.46
CA GLU A 131 -8.90 -3.43 6.10
C GLU A 131 -9.28 -3.84 4.68
N VAL A 132 -10.41 -4.53 4.54
CA VAL A 132 -10.92 -4.96 3.24
C VAL A 132 -12.16 -4.17 2.90
N PHE A 133 -12.12 -3.43 1.79
CA PHE A 133 -13.24 -2.67 1.26
C PHE A 133 -14.08 -3.53 0.31
N SER A 134 -15.39 -3.51 0.47
CA SER A 134 -16.37 -4.18 -0.38
C SER A 134 -17.49 -3.20 -0.73
N GLY A 135 -17.24 -2.39 -1.77
CA GLY A 135 -18.07 -1.22 -2.07
C GLY A 135 -17.89 -0.14 -1.00
N ASP A 136 -18.98 0.40 -0.48
CA ASP A 136 -18.95 1.44 0.55
C ASP A 136 -18.71 0.91 1.99
N ASN A 137 -18.60 -0.41 2.16
CA ASN A 137 -18.39 -1.05 3.45
C ASN A 137 -16.94 -1.50 3.58
N SER A 138 -16.36 -1.38 4.77
CA SER A 138 -15.09 -2.02 5.10
C SER A 138 -15.24 -3.00 6.25
N THR A 139 -14.29 -3.93 6.34
CA THR A 139 -14.16 -4.84 7.48
C THR A 139 -12.70 -4.93 7.85
N VAL A 140 -12.40 -4.75 9.14
CA VAL A 140 -11.05 -4.81 9.67
C VAL A 140 -10.82 -6.15 10.35
N TYR A 141 -9.75 -6.82 9.96
CA TYR A 141 -9.25 -8.04 10.58
C TYR A 141 -7.93 -7.74 11.27
N SER A 142 -7.82 -8.02 12.57
CA SER A 142 -6.58 -7.78 13.32
C SER A 142 -6.13 -9.02 14.09
N VAL A 143 -4.84 -9.32 14.04
CA VAL A 143 -4.23 -10.46 14.74
C VAL A 143 -2.76 -10.20 15.07
N GLY A 144 -2.24 -10.86 16.10
CA GLY A 144 -0.80 -10.80 16.39
C GLY A 144 0.02 -11.59 15.36
N SER A 145 1.16 -11.06 14.95
CA SER A 145 2.02 -11.69 13.93
C SER A 145 2.51 -13.09 14.32
N GLN A 146 2.69 -13.35 15.62
CA GLN A 146 3.04 -14.67 16.14
C GLN A 146 1.92 -15.71 15.96
N ASP A 147 0.66 -15.32 16.16
CA ASP A 147 -0.46 -16.23 15.96
C ASP A 147 -0.67 -16.52 14.47
N ALA A 148 -0.51 -15.50 13.62
CA ALA A 148 -0.49 -15.68 12.17
C ALA A 148 0.63 -16.63 11.70
N LYS A 149 1.86 -16.49 12.24
CA LYS A 149 2.98 -17.40 11.94
C LYS A 149 2.67 -18.85 12.35
N LYS A 150 2.11 -19.07 13.54
CA LYS A 150 1.70 -20.42 14.00
C LYS A 150 0.65 -21.04 13.10
N PHE A 151 -0.30 -20.25 12.61
CA PHE A 151 -1.30 -20.73 11.67
C PHE A 151 -0.65 -21.16 10.35
N ILE A 152 0.22 -20.33 9.78
CA ILE A 152 0.94 -20.63 8.52
C ILE A 152 1.85 -21.86 8.65
N SER A 153 2.50 -22.04 9.81
CA SER A 153 3.36 -23.21 10.07
C SER A 153 2.57 -24.50 10.37
N GLY A 154 1.24 -24.42 10.50
CA GLY A 154 0.38 -25.55 10.86
C GLY A 154 0.43 -25.92 12.34
N GLU A 155 0.99 -25.07 13.20
CA GLU A 155 0.99 -25.22 14.65
C GLU A 155 -0.34 -24.81 15.31
N MET A 156 -1.20 -24.11 14.58
CA MET A 156 -2.52 -23.68 15.00
C MET A 156 -3.56 -24.09 13.94
N SER A 157 -4.70 -24.62 14.37
CA SER A 157 -5.81 -24.94 13.47
C SER A 157 -6.53 -23.70 12.96
N GLU A 158 -7.30 -23.84 11.89
CA GLU A 158 -8.12 -22.74 11.34
C GLU A 158 -9.16 -22.23 12.33
N GLU A 159 -9.80 -23.13 13.08
CA GLU A 159 -10.79 -22.75 14.10
C GLU A 159 -10.16 -21.95 15.25
N GLU A 160 -8.99 -22.40 15.72
CA GLU A 160 -8.23 -21.67 16.73
C GLU A 160 -7.74 -20.31 16.21
N PHE A 161 -7.28 -20.26 14.96
CA PHE A 161 -6.84 -19.02 14.35
C PHE A 161 -7.99 -18.03 14.17
N GLY A 162 -9.14 -18.48 13.67
CA GLY A 162 -10.36 -17.67 13.55
C GLY A 162 -10.80 -17.09 14.89
N ALA A 163 -10.64 -17.83 16.00
CA ALA A 163 -10.91 -17.33 17.35
C ALA A 163 -9.90 -16.26 17.84
N ARG A 164 -8.71 -16.17 17.24
CA ARG A 164 -7.68 -15.16 17.55
C ARG A 164 -7.85 -13.89 16.72
N VAL A 165 -8.42 -14.00 15.52
CA VAL A 165 -8.66 -12.87 14.64
C VAL A 165 -9.80 -12.01 15.19
N ARG A 166 -9.52 -10.72 15.43
CA ARG A 166 -10.52 -9.73 15.80
C ARG A 166 -11.12 -9.15 14.53
N LYS A 167 -12.45 -9.09 14.46
CA LYS A 167 -13.21 -8.55 13.32
C LYS A 167 -14.02 -7.35 13.78
N SER A 168 -13.92 -6.22 13.08
CA SER A 168 -14.69 -4.99 13.36
C SER A 168 -15.14 -4.28 12.09
#